data_AF-A0A6G0QZX2-F1
#
_entry.id   AF-A0A6G0QZX2-F1
#
_cell.length_a   1.000
_cell.length_b   1.000
_cell.length_c   1.000
_cell.angle_alpha   90.00
_cell.angle_beta   90.00
_cell.angle_gamma   90.00
#
_symmetry.space_group_name_H-M   'P 1'
#
loop_
_entity.id
_entity.type
_entity.pdbx_description
1 polymer ?
#
loop_
_entity_poly.entity_id
_entity_poly.type
_entity_poly.pdbx_seq_one_letter_code
_entity_poly.pdbx_strand_id
1 'polypeptide(L)'
;MAGEYAKACVVTAERLNVAVLDVHSLFNSMSARDQAMTLEDGLHLSAWGNRLMDRLLRAKIADAFPALASRLHVAAVPNWDQLK
;
A
#
# COMPACT_ATOMS: atom_id res chain seq x y z
N MET A 1 3.25 -1.21 21.34
CA MET A 1 2.19 -0.29 20.88
C MET A 1 1.95 -0.35 19.37
N ALA A 2 2.92 -0.03 18.49
CA ALA A 2 2.67 -0.03 17.03
C ALA A 2 2.15 -1.38 16.48
N GLY A 3 2.72 -2.51 16.91
CA GLY A 3 2.27 -3.84 16.49
C GLY A 3 0.88 -4.23 17.01
N GLU A 4 0.49 -3.77 18.19
CA GLU A 4 -0.86 -4.02 18.74
C GLU A 4 -1.91 -3.27 17.93
N TYR A 5 -1.62 -2.02 17.56
CA TYR A 5 -2.49 -1.21 16.72
C TYR A 5 -2.61 -1.82 15.30
N ALA A 6 -1.49 -2.22 14.70
CA ALA A 6 -1.50 -2.90 13.40
C ALA A 6 -2.36 -4.18 13.43
N LYS A 7 -2.20 -5.01 14.47
CA LYS A 7 -3.02 -6.22 14.66
C LYS A 7 -4.51 -5.89 14.77
N ALA A 8 -4.86 -4.85 15.53
CA ALA A 8 -6.25 -4.41 15.65
C ALA A 8 -6.83 -3.95 14.30
N CYS A 9 -6.05 -3.24 13.47
CA CYS A 9 -6.46 -2.87 12.11
C CYS A 9 -6.74 -4.09 11.23
N VAL A 10 -5.87 -5.11 11.25
CA VAL A 10 -6.06 -6.35 10.47
C VAL A 10 -7.34 -7.08 10.88
N VAL A 11 -7.52 -7.34 12.18
CA VAL A 11 -8.71 -8.01 12.71
C VAL A 11 -9.99 -7.23 12.37
N THR A 12 -9.93 -5.91 12.42
CA THR A 12 -11.07 -5.05 12.10
C THR A 12 -11.41 -5.09 10.61
N ALA A 13 -10.39 -5.07 9.74
CA ALA A 13 -10.57 -5.15 8.31
C ALA A 13 -11.21 -6.49 7.89
N GLU A 14 -10.78 -7.60 8.50
CA GLU A 14 -11.39 -8.92 8.32
C GLU A 14 -12.88 -8.91 8.72
N ARG A 15 -13.22 -8.35 9.89
CA ARG A 15 -14.61 -8.25 10.37
C ARG A 15 -15.50 -7.42 9.46
N LEU A 16 -14.96 -6.35 8.88
CA LEU A 16 -15.67 -5.46 7.97
C LEU A 16 -15.64 -5.93 6.52
N ASN A 17 -14.94 -7.04 6.24
CA ASN A 17 -14.70 -7.55 4.89
C ASN A 17 -14.13 -6.48 3.94
N VAL A 18 -13.13 -5.74 4.41
CA VAL A 18 -12.40 -4.73 3.62
C VAL A 18 -10.95 -5.15 3.45
N ALA A 19 -10.35 -4.78 2.30
CA ALA A 19 -8.96 -5.07 2.03
C ALA A 19 -8.02 -4.29 2.97
N VAL A 20 -7.01 -4.97 3.52
CA VAL A 20 -5.97 -4.37 4.37
C VAL A 20 -4.57 -4.71 3.87
N LEU A 21 -3.66 -3.73 3.98
CA LEU A 21 -2.23 -3.90 3.72
C LEU A 21 -1.49 -3.89 5.06
N ASP A 22 -1.06 -5.06 5.54
CA ASP A 22 -0.32 -5.20 6.80
C ASP A 22 1.19 -4.96 6.61
N VAL A 23 1.55 -3.68 6.61
CA VAL A 23 2.95 -3.23 6.45
C VAL A 23 3.80 -3.61 7.68
N HIS A 24 3.19 -3.66 8.87
CA HIS A 24 3.91 -3.97 10.10
C HIS A 24 4.43 -5.41 10.09
N SER A 25 3.57 -6.38 9.78
CA SER A 25 4.00 -7.78 9.70
C SER A 25 5.01 -7.99 8.58
N LEU A 26 4.83 -7.33 7.43
CA LEU A 26 5.76 -7.39 6.32
C LEU A 26 7.16 -6.89 6.73
N PHE A 27 7.26 -5.70 7.31
CA PHE A 27 8.57 -5.13 7.68
C PHE A 27 9.28 -5.98 8.74
N ASN A 28 8.54 -6.59 9.65
CA ASN A 28 9.12 -7.48 10.66
C ASN A 28 9.50 -8.88 10.12
N SER A 29 8.99 -9.27 8.95
CA SER A 29 9.42 -10.50 8.26
C SER A 29 10.66 -10.32 7.39
N MET A 30 11.11 -9.07 7.16
CA MET A 30 12.29 -8.77 6.36
C MET A 30 13.58 -9.06 7.12
N SER A 31 14.69 -9.17 6.38
CA SER A 31 16.01 -9.16 7.00
C SER A 31 16.24 -7.84 7.74
N ALA A 32 17.05 -7.83 8.81
CA ALA A 32 17.35 -6.61 9.55
C ALA A 32 17.95 -5.51 8.65
N ARG A 33 18.73 -5.90 7.63
CA ARG A 33 19.27 -4.98 6.63
C ARG A 33 18.17 -4.33 5.79
N ASP A 34 17.26 -5.12 5.23
CA ASP A 34 16.18 -4.60 4.38
C ASP A 34 15.19 -3.77 5.21
N GLN A 35 14.91 -4.20 6.44
CA GLN A 35 14.07 -3.46 7.37
C GLN A 35 14.68 -2.08 7.69
N ALA A 36 15.99 -2.02 7.97
CA ALA A 36 16.68 -0.75 8.22
C ALA A 36 16.65 0.19 7.00
N MET A 37 16.55 -0.33 5.78
CA MET A 37 16.42 0.48 4.58
C MET A 37 15.01 1.05 4.39
N THR A 38 13.97 0.51 5.05
CA THR A 38 12.58 0.99 4.90
C THR A 38 12.36 2.38 5.48
N LEU A 39 13.08 2.74 6.54
CA LEU A 39 12.87 3.97 7.31
C LEU A 39 14.10 4.88 7.23
N GLU A 40 13.89 6.18 7.13
CA GLU A 40 14.96 7.19 7.08
C GLU A 40 15.53 7.45 8.49
N ASP A 41 14.65 7.55 9.49
CA ASP A 41 14.96 7.95 10.86
C ASP A 41 14.35 7.01 11.91
N GLY A 42 13.92 5.83 11.49
CA GLY A 42 13.20 4.87 12.33
C GLY A 42 11.69 5.13 12.44
N LEU A 43 11.15 6.14 11.76
CA LEU A 43 9.70 6.39 11.68
C LEU A 43 9.22 6.72 10.25
N HIS A 44 9.83 7.71 9.60
CA HIS A 44 9.45 8.12 8.25
C HIS A 44 9.99 7.15 7.21
N LEU A 45 9.21 6.87 6.16
CA LEU A 45 9.68 6.03 5.05
C LEU A 45 10.84 6.72 4.32
N SER A 46 11.91 5.96 4.08
CA SER A 46 12.99 6.40 3.19
C SER A 46 12.50 6.48 1.74
N ALA A 47 13.33 7.00 0.83
CA ALA A 47 13.03 6.94 -0.60
C ALA A 47 12.80 5.49 -1.10
N TRP A 48 13.54 4.53 -0.55
CA TRP A 48 13.36 3.12 -0.85
C TRP A 48 12.07 2.57 -0.22
N GLY A 49 11.78 2.91 1.03
CA GLY A 49 10.55 2.55 1.72
C GLY A 49 9.30 3.03 0.98
N ASN A 50 9.30 4.25 0.45
CA ASN A 50 8.21 4.79 -0.36
C ASN A 50 7.98 4.00 -1.66
N ARG A 51 9.06 3.61 -2.37
CA ARG A 51 8.95 2.77 -3.58
C ARG A 51 8.44 1.37 -3.27
N LEU A 52 8.84 0.81 -2.13
CA LEU A 52 8.30 -0.47 -1.68
C LEU A 52 6.80 -0.35 -1.37
N MET A 53 6.39 0.70 -0.65
CA MET A 53 4.99 0.98 -0.34
C MET A 53 4.12 1.11 -1.59
N ASP A 54 4.56 1.88 -2.61
CA ASP A 54 3.84 2.03 -3.87
C ASP A 54 3.60 0.67 -4.56
N ARG A 55 4.62 -0.19 -4.64
CA ARG A 55 4.48 -1.53 -5.24
C ARG A 55 3.48 -2.40 -4.48
N LEU A 56 3.56 -2.42 -3.16
CA LEU A 56 2.66 -3.20 -2.30
C LEU A 56 1.21 -2.72 -2.42
N LEU A 57 1.02 -1.40 -2.42
CA LEU A 57 -0.31 -0.79 -2.54
C LEU A 57 -0.92 -1.11 -3.91
N ARG A 58 -0.17 -0.97 -5.00
CA ARG A 58 -0.63 -1.33 -6.35
C ARG A 58 -0.99 -2.80 -6.46
N ALA A 59 -0.16 -3.70 -5.92
CA ALA A 59 -0.45 -5.13 -5.91
C ALA A 59 -1.75 -5.43 -5.13
N LYS A 60 -1.93 -4.80 -3.97
CA LYS A 60 -3.15 -4.97 -3.15
C LYS A 60 -4.39 -4.43 -3.86
N ILE A 61 -4.28 -3.29 -4.55
CA ILE A 61 -5.37 -2.73 -5.35
C ILE A 61 -5.71 -3.64 -6.53
N ALA A 62 -4.72 -4.19 -7.23
CA ALA A 62 -4.94 -5.11 -8.35
C ALA A 62 -5.66 -6.40 -7.91
N ASP A 63 -5.28 -6.94 -6.75
CA ASP A 63 -5.89 -8.15 -6.16
C ASP A 63 -7.33 -7.89 -5.66
N ALA A 64 -7.52 -6.86 -4.84
CA ALA A 64 -8.81 -6.60 -4.19
C ALA A 64 -9.81 -5.81 -5.06
N PHE A 65 -9.32 -5.00 -6.00
CA PHE A 65 -10.12 -4.05 -6.79
C PHE A 65 -9.68 -4.04 -8.27
N PRO A 66 -9.80 -5.16 -9.01
CA PRO A 66 -9.30 -5.26 -10.39
C PRO A 66 -9.92 -4.21 -11.33
N ALA A 67 -11.20 -3.86 -11.14
CA ALA A 67 -11.85 -2.81 -11.92
C ALA A 67 -11.24 -1.41 -11.67
N LEU A 68 -10.84 -1.12 -10.42
CA LEU A 68 -10.13 0.13 -10.10
C LEU A 68 -8.73 0.12 -10.70
N ALA A 69 -8.01 -0.99 -10.59
CA ALA A 69 -6.67 -1.14 -11.15
C ALA A 69 -6.65 -0.85 -12.67
N SER A 70 -7.60 -1.39 -13.43
CA SER A 70 -7.76 -1.09 -14.86
C SER A 70 -8.00 0.39 -15.14
N ARG A 71 -8.80 1.06 -14.32
CA ARG A 71 -9.09 2.50 -14.48
C ARG A 71 -7.89 3.39 -14.17
N LEU A 72 -7.01 2.98 -13.24
CA LEU A 72 -5.80 3.73 -12.90
C LEU A 72 -4.78 3.79 -14.06
N HIS A 73 -4.93 2.94 -15.10
CA HIS A 73 -4.10 2.99 -16.30
C HIS A 73 -4.62 3.95 -17.37
N VAL A 74 -5.80 4.55 -17.16
CA VAL A 74 -6.41 5.48 -18.11
C VAL A 74 -6.49 6.85 -17.44
N ALA A 75 -5.91 7.86 -18.08
CA ALA A 75 -6.06 9.24 -17.63
C ALA A 75 -7.54 9.63 -17.69
N ALA A 76 -8.15 9.92 -16.55
CA ALA A 76 -9.51 10.44 -16.47
C ALA A 76 -9.55 11.95 -16.77
N VAL A 77 -8.94 12.34 -17.88
CA VAL A 77 -8.99 13.72 -18.39
C VAL A 77 -10.06 13.83 -19.47
N PRO A 78 -10.74 14.98 -19.58
CA PRO A 78 -11.60 15.22 -20.73
C PRO A 78 -10.81 15.01 -22.01
N ASN A 79 -11.38 14.27 -22.96
CA ASN A 79 -10.85 14.26 -24.31
C ASN A 79 -11.22 15.60 -24.96
N TRP A 80 -10.31 16.57 -24.89
CA TRP A 80 -10.52 17.90 -25.45
C TRP A 80 -10.73 17.89 -26.98
N ASP A 81 -10.34 16.82 -27.67
CA ASP A 81 -10.58 16.63 -29.10
C ASP A 81 -12.03 16.19 -29.43
N GLN A 82 -12.80 15.74 -28.43
CA GLN A 82 -14.21 15.30 -28.59
C GLN A 82 -15.24 16.38 -28.21
N LEU A 83 -14.80 17.58 -27.83
CA LEU A 83 -15.65 18.71 -27.45
C LEU A 83 -15.89 19.72 -28.60
N LYS A 84 -15.62 19.34 -29.85
CA LYS A 84 -15.88 20.16 -31.04
C LYS A 84 -17.20 19.81 -31.71
#